data_AF-A0A924UP06-F1
#
_entry.id   AF-A0A924UP06-F1
#
_cell.length_a   1.000
_cell.length_b   1.000
_cell.length_c   1.000
_cell.angle_alpha   90.00
_cell.angle_beta   90.00
_cell.angle_gamma   90.00
#
_symmetry.space_group_name_H-M   'P 1'
#
loop_
_entity.id
_entity.type
_entity.pdbx_description
1 polymer ?
#
loop_
_entity_poly.entity_id
_entity_poly.type
_entity_poly.pdbx_seq_one_letter_code
_entity_poly.pdbx_strand_id
1 'polypeptide(L)'
;MLSKLIVKGDWSDYNIRKIRHIDRLLFNCDEEWEVDYLVNKIKAHGVWSDEQIREAIKLACYEELEPRPRESFIRCVIKILN
;
A
#
# COMPACT_ATOMS: atom_id res chain seq x y z
N MET A 1 0.97 -8.08 -13.21
CA MET A 1 -0.25 -8.87 -12.93
C MET A 1 -0.66 -8.78 -11.45
N LEU A 2 0.31 -8.90 -10.54
CA LEU A 2 0.13 -8.78 -9.08
C LEU A 2 -0.49 -7.46 -8.60
N SER A 3 0.01 -6.31 -9.06
CA SER A 3 -0.52 -4.99 -8.68
C SER A 3 -2.02 -4.85 -8.97
N LYS A 4 -2.50 -5.44 -10.07
CA LYS A 4 -3.92 -5.46 -10.44
C LYS A 4 -4.76 -6.28 -9.46
N LEU A 5 -4.23 -7.38 -8.92
CA LEU A 5 -4.92 -8.20 -7.91
C LEU A 5 -5.03 -7.43 -6.59
N ILE A 6 -3.95 -6.79 -6.16
CA ILE A 6 -3.91 -6.02 -4.90
C ILE A 6 -4.84 -4.80 -4.97
N VAL A 7 -4.81 -4.07 -6.09
CA VAL A 7 -5.67 -2.90 -6.33
C VAL A 7 -7.15 -3.28 -6.37
N LYS A 8 -7.50 -4.36 -7.09
CA LYS A 8 -8.90 -4.80 -7.26
C LYS A 8 -9.42 -5.70 -6.13
N GLY A 9 -8.56 -6.13 -5.22
CA GLY A 9 -8.92 -6.96 -4.07
C GLY A 9 -9.79 -6.21 -3.07
N ASP A 10 -10.24 -6.90 -2.03
CA ASP A 10 -11.13 -6.31 -1.03
C ASP A 10 -10.39 -5.28 -0.14
N TRP A 11 -10.84 -4.02 -0.19
CA TRP A 11 -10.33 -2.90 0.61
C TRP A 11 -11.33 -2.45 1.68
N SER A 12 -12.39 -3.22 1.95
CA SER A 12 -13.49 -2.81 2.83
C SER A 12 -12.99 -2.42 4.22
N ASP A 13 -12.14 -3.24 4.84
CA ASP A 13 -11.59 -2.95 6.18
C ASP A 13 -10.77 -1.65 6.21
N TYR A 14 -9.92 -1.45 5.19
CA TYR A 14 -9.14 -0.23 5.04
C TYR A 14 -10.05 0.99 4.85
N ASN A 15 -11.05 0.88 3.99
CA ASN A 15 -12.00 1.95 3.71
C ASN A 15 -12.81 2.31 4.98
N ILE A 16 -13.30 1.30 5.72
CA ILE A 16 -14.03 1.49 6.99
C ILE A 16 -13.17 2.24 8.00
N ARG A 17 -11.89 1.86 8.13
CA ARG A 17 -10.95 2.50 9.04
C ARG A 17 -10.62 3.94 8.62
N LYS A 18 -10.49 4.20 7.31
CA LYS A 18 -10.10 5.50 6.74
C LYS A 18 -11.22 6.55 6.70
N ILE A 19 -12.49 6.12 6.66
CA ILE A 19 -13.69 6.99 6.58
C ILE A 19 -13.74 8.10 7.65
N ARG A 20 -12.97 7.97 8.73
CA ARG A 20 -12.95 8.95 9.82
C ARG A 20 -11.94 10.09 9.67
N HIS A 21 -11.02 10.05 8.69
CA HIS A 21 -9.86 10.95 8.69
C HIS A 21 -9.49 11.59 7.34
N ILE A 22 -9.49 10.87 6.19
CA ILE A 22 -8.96 11.35 4.88
C ILE A 22 -9.69 10.65 3.70
N ASP A 23 -9.52 11.15 2.47
CA ASP A 23 -9.90 10.45 1.23
C ASP A 23 -9.34 9.02 1.17
N ARG A 24 -10.25 8.03 1.16
CA ARG A 24 -9.99 6.58 1.07
C ARG A 24 -9.18 6.15 -0.16
N LEU A 25 -9.07 7.02 -1.16
CA LEU A 25 -8.32 6.78 -2.39
C LEU A 25 -6.85 7.17 -2.28
N LEU A 26 -6.43 7.79 -1.19
CA LEU A 26 -5.04 8.14 -0.94
C LEU A 26 -4.37 7.12 -0.02
N PHE A 27 -3.04 7.09 0.00
CA PHE A 27 -2.24 6.32 0.95
C PHE A 27 -1.40 7.27 1.80
N ASN A 28 -1.36 7.07 3.12
CA ASN A 28 -0.52 7.86 4.02
C ASN A 28 0.64 7.00 4.54
N CYS A 29 1.86 7.47 4.28
CA CYS A 29 3.09 6.80 4.69
C CYS A 29 3.41 6.97 6.18
N ASP A 30 2.87 8.01 6.82
CA ASP A 30 3.13 8.32 8.22
C ASP A 30 2.16 7.60 9.17
N GLU A 31 1.08 7.03 8.63
CA GLU A 31 0.10 6.25 9.37
C GLU A 31 0.56 4.79 9.44
N GLU A 32 1.14 4.39 10.58
CA GLU A 32 1.70 3.05 10.79
C GLU A 32 0.70 1.93 10.45
N TRP A 33 -0.58 2.13 10.75
CA TRP A 33 -1.61 1.14 10.44
C TRP A 33 -1.88 0.99 8.94
N GLU A 34 -1.68 2.04 8.13
CA GLU A 34 -1.80 1.95 6.67
C GLU A 34 -0.64 1.15 6.09
N VAL A 35 0.57 1.37 6.62
CA VAL A 35 1.77 0.58 6.29
C VAL A 35 1.55 -0.88 6.64
N ASP A 36 1.15 -1.18 7.87
CA ASP A 36 0.89 -2.55 8.33
C ASP A 36 -0.21 -3.23 7.50
N TYR A 37 -1.28 -2.50 7.16
CA TYR A 37 -2.34 -3.03 6.31
C TYR A 37 -1.78 -3.40 4.93
N LEU A 38 -1.00 -2.51 4.32
CA LEU A 38 -0.42 -2.76 2.99
C LEU A 38 0.59 -3.90 3.02
N VAL A 39 1.42 -4.01 4.06
CA VAL A 39 2.34 -5.14 4.28
C VAL A 39 1.57 -6.46 4.27
N ASN A 40 0.56 -6.58 5.14
CA ASN A 40 -0.26 -7.79 5.23
C ASN A 40 -0.95 -8.12 3.90
N LYS A 41 -1.43 -7.09 3.21
CA LYS A 41 -2.11 -7.26 1.93
C LYS A 41 -1.17 -7.73 0.82
N ILE A 42 0.04 -7.20 0.73
CA ILE A 42 1.04 -7.64 -0.26
C ILE A 42 1.51 -9.08 0.07
N LYS A 43 1.76 -9.35 1.35
CA LYS A 43 2.20 -10.66 1.84
C LYS A 43 1.21 -11.79 1.50
N ALA A 44 -0.09 -11.50 1.50
CA ALA A 44 -1.12 -12.45 1.10
C ALA A 44 -1.02 -12.92 -0.37
N HIS A 45 -0.19 -12.25 -1.20
CA HIS A 45 -0.06 -12.53 -2.63
C HIS A 45 1.38 -12.89 -3.08
N GLY A 46 2.33 -13.12 -2.16
CA GLY A 46 3.68 -13.52 -2.52
C GLY A 46 4.53 -14.03 -1.34
N VAL A 47 5.83 -14.20 -1.57
CA VAL A 47 6.79 -14.81 -0.62
C VAL A 47 7.80 -13.82 -0.03
N TRP A 48 7.55 -12.51 -0.17
CA TRP A 48 8.39 -11.48 0.43
C TRP A 48 8.28 -11.46 1.95
N SER A 49 9.38 -11.16 2.63
CA SER A 49 9.37 -10.90 4.07
C SER A 49 8.74 -9.55 4.40
N ASP A 50 8.34 -9.38 5.66
CA ASP A 50 7.75 -8.12 6.13
C ASP A 50 8.74 -6.96 5.98
N GLU A 51 10.03 -7.18 6.29
CA GLU A 51 11.12 -6.24 6.03
C GLU A 51 11.20 -5.82 4.55
N GLN A 52 11.18 -6.77 3.60
CA GLN A 52 11.26 -6.45 2.18
C GLN A 52 10.09 -5.56 1.73
N ILE A 53 8.88 -5.86 2.21
CA ILE A 53 7.69 -5.08 1.87
C ILE A 53 7.74 -3.70 2.51
N ARG A 54 8.15 -3.59 3.78
CA ARG A 54 8.31 -2.30 4.47
C ARG A 54 9.35 -1.41 3.80
N GLU A 55 10.47 -1.98 3.38
CA GLU A 55 11.51 -1.26 2.66
C GLU A 55 10.99 -0.73 1.31
N ALA A 56 10.26 -1.56 0.55
CA ALA A 56 9.64 -1.14 -0.70
C ALA A 56 8.59 -0.03 -0.50
N ILE A 57 7.79 -0.10 0.57
CA ILE A 57 6.83 0.96 0.94
C ILE A 57 7.58 2.25 1.25
N LYS A 58 8.64 2.19 2.05
CA LYS A 58 9.46 3.36 2.40
C LYS A 58 10.07 4.03 1.16
N LEU A 59 10.57 3.24 0.22
CA LEU A 59 11.09 3.75 -1.05
C LEU A 59 9.98 4.37 -1.89
N ALA A 60 8.81 3.73 -1.98
CA ALA A 60 7.65 4.29 -2.69
C ALA A 60 7.16 5.61 -2.09
N CYS A 61 7.24 5.77 -0.76
CA CYS A 61 6.91 7.02 -0.06
C CYS A 61 7.84 8.18 -0.42
N TYR A 62 9.08 7.87 -0.82
CA TYR A 62 10.04 8.84 -1.33
C TYR A 62 9.85 9.14 -2.82
N GLU A 63 9.50 8.13 -3.63
CA GLU A 63 9.28 8.28 -5.08
C GLU A 63 7.97 9.00 -5.42
N GLU A 64 6.87 8.72 -4.71
CA GLU A 64 5.58 9.38 -4.95
C GLU A 64 5.37 10.57 -4.00
N LEU A 65 5.34 11.77 -4.57
CA LEU A 65 4.98 13.00 -3.88
C LEU A 65 3.50 13.00 -3.48
N GLU A 66 3.18 13.75 -2.43
CA GLU A 66 1.80 13.91 -1.99
C GLU A 66 0.97 14.77 -2.96
N PRO A 67 -0.32 14.46 -3.15
CA PRO A 67 -1.07 13.35 -2.56
C PRO A 67 -0.77 12.01 -3.27
N ARG A 68 -0.58 10.93 -2.50
CA ARG A 68 -0.24 9.60 -3.03
C ARG A 68 -1.51 8.80 -3.35
N PRO A 69 -1.95 8.70 -4.62
CA PRO A 69 -3.17 7.96 -4.94
C PRO A 69 -2.88 6.47 -4.75
N ARG A 70 -3.70 5.78 -3.95
CA ARG A 70 -3.52 4.39 -3.53
C ARG A 70 -3.16 3.47 -4.69
N GLU A 71 -3.84 3.61 -5.82
CA GLU A 71 -3.59 2.76 -6.99
C GLU A 71 -2.21 3.00 -7.60
N SER A 72 -1.79 4.26 -7.73
CA SER A 72 -0.46 4.62 -8.22
C SER A 72 0.61 4.15 -7.23
N PHE A 73 0.38 4.43 -5.96
CA PHE A 73 1.27 4.05 -4.87
C PHE A 73 1.52 2.53 -4.82
N ILE A 74 0.46 1.70 -4.87
CA ILE A 74 0.60 0.25 -4.90
C ILE A 74 1.40 -0.20 -6.12
N ARG A 75 1.21 0.44 -7.29
CA ARG A 75 2.01 0.13 -8.47
C ARG A 75 3.49 0.44 -8.25
N CYS A 76 3.82 1.56 -7.60
CA CYS A 76 5.18 1.92 -7.23
C CYS A 76 5.79 0.88 -6.29
N VAL A 77 5.10 0.51 -5.19
CA VAL A 77 5.60 -0.52 -4.25
C VAL A 77 5.86 -1.85 -4.95
N ILE A 78 4.92 -2.32 -5.78
CA ILE A 78 5.10 -3.57 -6.52
C ILE A 78 6.23 -3.46 -7.55
N LYS A 79 6.46 -2.29 -8.15
CA LYS A 79 7.59 -2.08 -9.06
C LYS A 79 8.93 -2.21 -8.32
N ILE A 80 9.02 -1.74 -7.07
CA ILE A 80 10.23 -1.82 -6.25
C ILE A 80 10.50 -3.25 -5.73
N LEU A 81 9.45 -4.05 -5.51
CA LEU A 81 9.56 -5.44 -5.03
C LEU A 81 9.97 -6.47 -6.09
N ASN A 82 9.94 -6.11 -7.39
CA ASN A 82 10.37 -6.97 -8.50
C ASN A 82 11.76 -6.57 -8.98
#